data_AF-A0A699YXG7-F1
#
_entry.id   AF-A0A699YXG7-F1
#
_cell.length_a   1.000
_cell.length_b   1.000
_cell.length_c   1.000
_cell.angle_alpha   90.00
_cell.angle_beta   90.00
_cell.angle_gamma   90.00
#
_symmetry.space_group_name_H-M   'P 1'
#
loop_
_entity.id
_entity.type
_entity.pdbx_description
1 polymer ?
#
loop_
_entity_poly.entity_id
_entity_poly.type
_entity_poly.pdbx_seq_one_letter_code
_entity_poly.pdbx_strand_id
1 'polypeptide(L)'
;MLTKAAGHEAVPHRFYSSRYVGELSLLLPERRVARFSVLDMYGNRLDKDVPVADILPPFKGRSVAEVRRLAGATLMPLEVQPQGSAAGPPVQFYLSIRHGYLVQKE
;
A
#
# COMPACT_ATOMS: atom_id res chain seq x y z
N MET A 1 -12.47 -47.13 -11.78
CA MET A 1 -11.16 -46.89 -11.15
C MET A 1 -10.93 -45.39 -11.09
N LEU A 2 -10.96 -44.82 -9.88
CA LEU A 2 -10.55 -43.45 -9.58
C LEU A 2 -9.02 -43.40 -9.54
N THR A 3 -8.42 -42.37 -10.12
CA THR A 3 -7.19 -41.78 -9.56
C THR A 3 -7.03 -40.35 -10.08
N LYS A 4 -7.40 -39.40 -9.20
CA LYS A 4 -6.95 -38.00 -9.22
C LYS A 4 -5.43 -38.00 -9.08
N ALA A 5 -4.72 -37.36 -10.00
CA ALA A 5 -3.37 -36.86 -9.76
C ALA A 5 -3.49 -35.38 -9.35
N ALA A 6 -3.41 -35.12 -8.06
CA ALA A 6 -3.04 -33.82 -7.53
C ALA A 6 -1.52 -33.68 -7.66
N GLY A 7 -1.01 -32.49 -7.99
CA GLY A 7 0.44 -32.26 -7.91
C GLY A 7 0.93 -30.98 -8.55
N HIS A 8 0.94 -29.91 -7.75
CA HIS A 8 1.82 -28.74 -7.88
C HIS A 8 1.57 -27.81 -9.07
N GLU A 9 0.49 -27.02 -9.00
CA GLU A 9 0.59 -25.65 -9.50
C GLU A 9 1.67 -24.93 -8.68
N ALA A 10 2.71 -24.48 -9.38
CA ALA A 10 3.70 -23.56 -8.84
C ALA A 10 2.99 -22.25 -8.50
N VAL A 11 2.39 -22.18 -7.31
CA VAL A 11 1.96 -20.90 -6.70
C VAL A 11 3.24 -20.07 -6.60
N PRO A 12 3.39 -19.01 -7.41
CA PRO A 12 4.68 -18.38 -7.53
C PRO A 12 5.05 -17.77 -6.18
N HIS A 13 6.30 -17.99 -5.77
CA HIS A 13 6.97 -17.45 -4.59
C HIS A 13 6.84 -15.91 -4.41
N ARG A 14 6.21 -15.21 -5.36
CA ARG A 14 5.75 -13.82 -5.28
C ARG A 14 4.77 -13.54 -4.14
N PHE A 15 4.06 -14.55 -3.62
CA PHE A 15 3.00 -14.32 -2.64
C PHE A 15 3.51 -13.89 -1.24
N TYR A 16 4.81 -14.10 -0.92
CA TYR A 16 5.32 -13.90 0.44
C TYR A 16 6.46 -12.87 0.60
N SER A 17 7.02 -12.31 -0.47
CA SER A 17 8.29 -11.53 -0.39
C SER A 17 8.12 -10.01 -0.19
N SER A 18 7.02 -9.57 0.40
CA SER A 18 6.49 -8.22 0.22
C SER A 18 6.20 -7.50 1.54
N ARG A 19 7.12 -7.57 2.51
CA ARG A 19 7.05 -6.72 3.72
C ARG A 19 7.76 -5.40 3.41
N TYR A 20 7.06 -4.54 2.69
CA TYR A 20 7.58 -3.29 2.15
C TYR A 20 7.66 -2.20 3.23
N VAL A 21 8.87 -1.69 3.49
CA VAL A 21 9.09 -0.48 4.31
C VAL A 21 9.22 0.68 3.34
N GLY A 22 8.42 1.74 3.51
CA GLY A 22 8.50 2.89 2.61
C GLY A 22 8.12 4.23 3.22
N GLU A 23 8.64 5.28 2.59
CA GLU A 23 8.36 6.69 2.88
C GLU A 23 7.27 7.21 1.93
N LEU A 24 6.37 8.05 2.45
CA LEU A 24 5.32 8.72 1.67
C LEU A 24 5.57 10.22 1.64
N SER A 25 5.74 10.80 0.46
CA SER A 25 5.92 12.24 0.28
C SER A 25 4.96 12.80 -0.75
N LEU A 26 4.31 13.93 -0.44
CA LEU A 26 3.54 14.67 -1.42
C LEU A 26 4.53 15.51 -2.23
N LEU A 27 4.75 15.15 -3.50
CA LEU A 27 5.86 15.72 -4.27
C LEU A 27 5.65 17.21 -4.57
N LEU A 28 4.42 17.59 -4.92
CA LEU A 28 4.01 18.95 -5.27
C LEU A 28 2.48 19.08 -5.07
N PRO A 29 1.98 20.05 -4.28
CA PRO A 29 0.53 20.23 -4.05
C PRO A 29 -0.30 20.35 -5.33
N GLU A 30 0.28 20.96 -6.37
CA GLU A 30 -0.36 21.22 -7.67
C GLU A 30 -0.52 19.93 -8.49
N ARG A 31 0.38 18.95 -8.31
CA ARG A 31 0.39 17.72 -9.12
C ARG A 31 -0.49 16.61 -8.55
N ARG A 32 -1.02 16.75 -7.33
CA ARG A 32 -1.90 15.76 -6.66
C ARG A 32 -1.37 14.32 -6.77
N VAL A 33 -0.06 14.16 -6.59
CA VAL A 33 0.65 12.87 -6.65
C VAL A 33 1.37 12.65 -5.32
N ALA A 34 1.33 11.42 -4.85
CA ALA A 34 2.12 10.95 -3.71
C ALA A 34 3.21 9.99 -4.21
N ARG A 35 4.44 10.20 -3.75
CA ARG A 35 5.56 9.28 -3.99
C ARG A 35 5.65 8.25 -2.89
N PHE A 36 5.65 6.99 -3.29
CA PHE A 36 5.94 5.83 -2.46
C PHE A 36 7.36 5.39 -2.75
N SER A 37 8.25 5.54 -1.78
CA SER A 37 9.62 5.06 -1.89
C SER A 37 9.76 3.76 -1.13
N VAL A 38 10.01 2.66 -1.84
CA VAL A 38 10.13 1.31 -1.26
C VAL A 38 11.46 0.68 -1.66
N LEU A 39 11.86 -0.40 -0.99
CA LEU A 39 12.95 -1.26 -1.44
C LEU A 39 12.41 -2.44 -2.23
N ASP A 40 13.03 -2.76 -3.36
CA ASP A 40 12.77 -4.00 -4.10
C ASP A 40 13.43 -5.21 -3.39
N MET A 41 13.22 -6.41 -3.93
CA MET A 41 13.78 -7.65 -3.35
C MET A 41 15.31 -7.71 -3.37
N TYR A 42 15.97 -6.84 -4.11
CA TYR A 42 17.43 -6.74 -4.23
C TYR A 42 17.99 -5.57 -3.42
N GLY A 43 17.14 -4.85 -2.67
CA GLY A 43 17.53 -3.70 -1.86
C GLY A 43 17.70 -2.40 -2.65
N ASN A 44 17.28 -2.35 -3.91
CA ASN A 44 17.28 -1.10 -4.66
C ASN A 44 16.08 -0.24 -4.26
N ARG A 45 16.28 1.08 -4.15
CA ARG A 45 15.18 2.02 -3.95
C ARG A 45 14.33 2.11 -5.23
N LEU A 46 13.03 1.89 -5.08
CA LEU A 46 12.02 2.11 -6.10
C LEU A 46 11.09 3.23 -5.65
N ASP A 47 11.08 4.31 -6.43
CA ASP A 47 10.16 5.42 -6.23
C ASP A 47 8.96 5.26 -7.18
N LYS A 48 7.75 5.20 -6.62
CA LYS A 48 6.50 5.10 -7.38
C LYS A 48 5.63 6.31 -7.11
N ASP A 49 5.36 7.07 -8.17
CA ASP A 49 4.45 8.20 -8.15
C ASP A 49 3.02 7.70 -8.40
N VAL A 50 2.14 7.93 -7.42
CA VAL A 50 0.75 7.48 -7.43
C VAL A 50 -0.16 8.70 -7.41
N PRO A 51 -1.12 8.83 -8.35
CA PRO A 51 -2.16 9.83 -8.27
C PRO A 51 -2.94 9.70 -6.95
N VAL A 52 -3.15 10.81 -6.23
CA VAL A 52 -3.88 10.80 -4.95
C VAL A 52 -5.31 10.27 -5.12
N ALA A 53 -5.90 10.45 -6.30
CA ALA A 53 -7.21 9.92 -6.65
C ALA A 53 -7.28 8.38 -6.67
N ASP A 54 -6.15 7.70 -6.87
CA ASP A 54 -6.06 6.24 -6.87
C ASP A 54 -5.87 5.67 -5.46
N ILE A 55 -5.57 6.52 -4.46
CA ILE A 55 -5.37 6.10 -3.07
C ILE A 55 -6.72 5.99 -2.38
N LEU A 56 -7.06 4.79 -1.90
CA LEU A 56 -8.25 4.60 -1.09
C LEU A 56 -8.05 5.28 0.28
N PRO A 57 -8.92 6.20 0.70
CA PRO A 57 -8.70 6.94 1.95
C PRO A 57 -8.79 5.99 3.15
N PRO A 58 -7.69 5.74 3.89
CA PRO A 58 -7.62 4.65 4.87
C PRO A 58 -8.55 4.85 6.08
N PHE A 59 -8.97 6.10 6.32
CA PHE A 59 -9.78 6.50 7.47
C PHE A 59 -11.22 6.88 7.13
N LYS A 60 -11.63 6.80 5.85
CA LYS A 60 -12.99 7.18 5.45
C LYS A 60 -14.02 6.33 6.20
N GLY A 61 -14.98 6.99 6.83
CA GLY A 61 -16.06 6.35 7.58
C GLY A 61 -15.65 5.71 8.92
N ARG A 62 -14.39 5.89 9.36
CA ARG A 62 -13.93 5.37 10.66
C ARG A 62 -14.13 6.41 11.76
N SER A 63 -14.43 5.95 12.97
CA SER A 63 -14.46 6.78 14.17
C SER A 63 -13.05 7.21 14.58
N VAL A 64 -12.97 8.30 15.35
CA VAL A 64 -11.69 8.80 15.91
C VAL A 64 -10.99 7.73 16.75
N ALA A 65 -11.74 6.94 17.52
CA ALA A 65 -11.19 5.86 18.34
C ALA A 65 -10.53 4.77 17.47
N GLU A 66 -11.17 4.40 16.35
CA GLU A 66 -10.61 3.43 15.41
C GLU A 66 -9.38 3.97 14.69
N VAL A 67 -9.39 5.23 14.30
CA VAL A 67 -8.22 5.90 13.70
C VAL A 67 -7.05 5.90 14.68
N ARG A 68 -7.27 6.25 15.95
CA ARG A 68 -6.22 6.21 16.99
C ARG A 68 -5.66 4.81 17.18
N ARG A 69 -6.51 3.78 17.19
CA ARG A 69 -6.09 2.38 17.28
C ARG A 69 -5.22 1.96 16.09
N LEU A 70 -5.60 2.36 14.87
CA LEU A 70 -4.84 2.07 13.64
C LEU A 70 -3.51 2.84 13.60
N ALA A 71 -3.51 4.09 14.09
CA ALA A 71 -2.32 4.91 14.20
C ALA A 71 -1.28 4.35 15.18
N GLY A 72 -1.72 3.57 16.17
CA GLY A 72 -0.84 2.86 17.10
C GLY A 72 -0.11 1.66 16.47
N ALA A 73 -0.50 1.22 15.27
CA ALA A 73 0.20 0.16 14.57
C ALA A 73 1.53 0.68 13.99
N THR A 74 2.58 -0.16 14.02
CA THR A 74 3.90 0.22 13.46
C THR A 74 3.83 0.39 11.94
N LEU A 75 2.99 -0.42 11.28
CA LEU A 75 2.76 -0.40 9.83
C LEU A 75 1.26 -0.39 9.58
N MET A 76 0.80 0.54 8.75
CA MET A 76 -0.59 0.63 8.32
C MET A 76 -0.68 0.30 6.82
N PRO A 77 -1.57 -0.62 6.42
CA PRO A 77 -1.79 -0.88 5.00
C PRO A 77 -2.43 0.33 4.33
N LEU A 78 -1.97 0.64 3.12
CA LEU A 78 -2.55 1.65 2.25
C LEU A 78 -2.85 1.01 0.90
N GLU A 79 -4.12 1.08 0.50
CA GLU A 79 -4.58 0.49 -0.74
C GLU A 79 -4.60 1.53 -1.87
N VAL A 80 -4.05 1.14 -3.01
CA VAL A 80 -4.05 1.92 -4.24
C VAL A 80 -4.82 1.13 -5.29
N GLN A 81 -5.89 1.71 -5.77
CA GLN A 81 -6.72 1.18 -6.84
C GLN A 81 -6.55 2.08 -8.07
N PRO A 82 -5.71 1.71 -9.05
CA PRO A 82 -5.54 2.47 -10.27
C PRO A 82 -6.88 2.65 -11.00
N GLN A 83 -7.18 3.88 -11.44
CA GLN A 83 -8.40 4.22 -12.16
C GLN A 83 -8.14 4.55 -13.64
N GLY A 84 -9.19 4.51 -14.47
CA GLY A 84 -9.14 4.98 -15.87
C GLY A 84 -8.36 4.07 -16.82
N SER A 85 -7.69 4.66 -17.81
CA SER A 85 -6.90 3.93 -18.83
C SER A 85 -5.66 3.21 -18.27
N ALA A 86 -5.29 3.49 -17.01
CA ALA A 86 -4.23 2.82 -16.27
C ALA A 86 -4.77 1.77 -15.29
N ALA A 87 -6.04 1.36 -15.43
CA ALA A 87 -6.66 0.36 -14.56
C ALA A 87 -5.86 -0.95 -14.56
N GLY A 88 -5.47 -1.36 -13.36
CA GLY A 88 -4.72 -2.58 -13.08
C GLY A 88 -5.17 -3.19 -11.76
N PRO A 89 -4.55 -4.30 -11.32
CA PRO A 89 -4.88 -4.90 -10.03
C PRO A 89 -4.59 -3.89 -8.89
N PRO A 90 -5.36 -3.96 -7.78
CA PRO A 90 -5.06 -3.16 -6.60
C PRO A 90 -3.66 -3.48 -6.08
N VAL A 91 -2.96 -2.45 -5.62
CA VAL A 91 -1.64 -2.57 -5.02
C VAL A 91 -1.73 -2.12 -3.58
N GLN A 92 -1.14 -2.88 -2.67
CA GLN A 92 -1.06 -2.52 -1.26
C GLN A 92 0.36 -2.08 -0.91
N PHE A 93 0.46 -0.93 -0.25
CA PHE A 93 1.68 -0.42 0.38
C PHE A 93 1.54 -0.49 1.89
N TYR A 94 2.65 -0.40 2.62
CA TYR A 94 2.65 -0.22 4.06
C TYR A 94 3.28 1.11 4.41
N LEU A 95 2.56 1.91 5.19
CA LEU A 95 3.03 3.18 5.73
C LEU A 95 3.52 2.98 7.16
N SER A 96 4.74 3.44 7.47
CA SER A 96 5.18 3.52 8.86
C SER A 96 4.64 4.79 9.52
N ILE A 97 3.72 4.64 10.46
CA ILE A 97 3.13 5.77 11.20
C ILE A 97 4.05 6.22 12.36
N ARG A 98 5.01 5.39 12.78
CA ARG A 98 6.00 5.73 13.84
C ARG A 98 6.79 6.99 13.52
N HIS A 99 7.06 7.24 12.26
CA HIS A 99 7.91 8.35 11.80
C HIS A 99 7.11 9.49 11.15
N GLY A 100 5.79 9.53 11.36
CA GLY A 100 4.90 10.57 10.83
C GLY A 100 3.91 11.11 11.87
N TYR A 101 3.16 12.14 11.49
CA TYR A 101 2.11 12.74 12.32
C TYR A 101 0.76 12.65 11.58
N LEU A 102 -0.28 12.23 12.28
CA LEU A 102 -1.65 12.35 11.78
C LEU A 102 -2.21 13.71 12.17
N VAL A 103 -2.60 14.51 11.18
CA VAL A 103 -3.26 15.80 11.40
C VAL A 103 -4.75 15.61 11.21
N GLN A 104 -5.52 15.87 12.27
CA GLN A 104 -6.98 15.99 12.17
C GLN A 104 -7.29 17.38 11.61
N LYS A 105 -7.84 17.44 10.40
CA LYS A 105 -8.41 18.68 9.86
C LYS A 105 -9.86 18.76 10.37
N GLU A 106 -10.21 19.92 10.92
CA GLU A 106 -11.58 20.27 11.35
C GLU A 106 -12.59 20.12 10.20
#